data_AF-E8U4M4-F1
#
_entry.id   AF-E8U4M4-F1
#
_cell.length_a   1.000
_cell.length_b   1.000
_cell.length_c   1.000
_cell.angle_alpha   90.00
_cell.angle_beta   90.00
_cell.angle_gamma   90.00
#
_symmetry.space_group_name_H-M   'P 1'
#
loop_
_entity.id
_entity.type
_entity.pdbx_description
1 polymer ?
#
loop_
_entity_poly.entity_id
_entity_poly.type
_entity_poly.pdbx_seq_one_letter_code
_entity_poly.pdbx_strand_id
1 'polypeptide(L)'
;MTRAWVRWGGAALGLGVAFTGALLLKLAGLTGPGTALIVLGLALGGAWALAGDAGGWAEGWALLRARARHLARTTPAWASFLAASALLKVPVPLWPAGFTLLGTLSTVCLALAATAWAWRAVGRRRALAATGLAVIAGLGVEVLGSRTGFPFGTYSYAGAPGVTVLGVPIIVPLGWWALTLAAAHLARGRAWLAGLLLVAWDVGLEPLMTAQGYWTWTAHTLRGVTVEGWAQPPVGLWAGAPLQNFVAWGVIGALLVLALRRVAPGLVPAVGGARGGVAAAYAVEAFFLPGGLLLLGRPLEAAVTLLVMGVSAWISWRRA
;
A
#
# COMPACT_ATOMS: atom_id res chain seq x y z
N MET A 1 -20.48 12.18 -31.64
CA MET A 1 -19.66 11.81 -30.45
C MET A 1 -18.43 11.05 -30.93
N THR A 2 -17.23 11.37 -30.45
CA THR A 2 -16.02 10.62 -30.85
C THR A 2 -16.09 9.20 -30.31
N ARG A 3 -15.57 8.20 -31.04
CA ARG A 3 -15.53 6.79 -30.60
C ARG A 3 -14.89 6.59 -29.22
N ALA A 4 -13.98 7.48 -28.82
CA ALA A 4 -13.40 7.51 -27.48
C ALA A 4 -14.42 7.77 -26.36
N TRP A 5 -15.41 8.65 -26.57
CA TRP A 5 -16.48 8.93 -25.58
C TRP A 5 -17.38 7.72 -25.39
N VAL A 6 -17.69 7.00 -26.47
CA VAL A 6 -18.47 5.76 -26.41
C VAL A 6 -17.72 4.69 -25.60
N ARG A 7 -16.42 4.53 -25.88
CA ARG A 7 -15.54 3.60 -25.16
C ARG A 7 -15.51 3.87 -23.67
N TRP A 8 -15.18 5.09 -23.27
CA TRP A 8 -15.04 5.46 -21.86
C TRP A 8 -16.38 5.58 -21.14
N GLY A 9 -17.42 6.03 -21.83
CA GLY A 9 -18.79 6.07 -21.29
C GLY A 9 -19.31 4.66 -20.98
N GLY A 10 -19.16 3.71 -21.90
CA GLY A 10 -19.52 2.31 -21.67
C GLY A 10 -18.71 1.66 -20.54
N ALA A 11 -17.41 1.97 -20.44
CA ALA A 11 -16.57 1.49 -19.35
C ALA A 11 -17.04 2.02 -17.99
N ALA A 12 -17.35 3.31 -17.90
CA ALA A 12 -17.88 3.94 -16.70
C ALA A 12 -19.25 3.37 -16.30
N LEU A 13 -20.14 3.11 -17.27
CA LEU A 13 -21.42 2.45 -17.01
C LEU A 13 -21.22 1.04 -16.45
N GLY A 14 -20.32 0.24 -17.03
CA GLY A 14 -19.97 -1.08 -16.49
C GLY A 14 -19.48 -1.02 -15.04
N LEU A 15 -18.58 -0.07 -14.73
CA LEU A 15 -18.13 0.17 -13.36
C LEU A 15 -19.28 0.63 -12.44
N GLY A 16 -20.23 1.43 -12.96
CA GLY A 16 -21.46 1.80 -12.26
C GLY A 16 -22.33 0.59 -11.91
N VAL A 17 -22.49 -0.37 -12.84
CA VAL A 17 -23.20 -1.64 -12.58
C VAL A 17 -22.50 -2.42 -11.47
N ALA A 18 -21.17 -2.51 -11.52
CA ALA A 18 -20.41 -3.21 -10.49
C ALA A 18 -20.55 -2.53 -9.12
N PHE A 19 -20.55 -1.20 -9.09
CA PHE A 19 -20.76 -0.41 -7.88
C PHE A 19 -22.16 -0.62 -7.30
N THR A 20 -23.20 -0.63 -8.13
CA THR A 20 -24.56 -0.98 -7.70
C THR A 20 -24.60 -2.39 -7.09
N GLY A 21 -23.93 -3.36 -7.71
CA GLY A 21 -23.80 -4.71 -7.14
C GLY A 21 -23.14 -4.72 -5.77
N ALA A 22 -22.08 -3.92 -5.57
CA ALA A 22 -21.43 -3.73 -4.28
C ALA A 22 -22.35 -3.09 -3.23
N LEU A 23 -23.18 -2.11 -3.63
CA LEU A 23 -24.19 -1.52 -2.74
C LEU A 23 -25.27 -2.52 -2.34
N LEU A 24 -25.79 -3.33 -3.27
CA LEU A 24 -26.76 -4.37 -2.96
C LEU A 24 -26.20 -5.41 -1.99
N LEU A 25 -24.94 -5.80 -2.19
CA LEU A 25 -24.26 -6.72 -1.29
C LEU A 25 -24.10 -6.12 0.11
N LYS A 26 -23.65 -4.86 0.20
CA LYS A 26 -23.29 -4.22 1.48
C LYS A 26 -24.49 -3.73 2.27
N LEU A 27 -25.47 -3.12 1.60
CA LEU A 27 -26.59 -2.42 2.24
C LEU A 27 -27.84 -3.29 2.33
N ALA A 28 -28.07 -4.16 1.35
CA ALA A 28 -29.29 -4.99 1.28
C ALA A 28 -29.04 -6.48 1.60
N GLY A 29 -27.78 -6.90 1.79
CA GLY A 29 -27.42 -8.30 2.06
C GLY A 29 -27.70 -9.27 0.89
N LEU A 30 -27.96 -8.75 -0.31
CA LEU A 30 -28.35 -9.55 -1.48
C LEU A 30 -27.12 -10.15 -2.17
N THR A 31 -26.66 -11.29 -1.65
CA THR A 31 -25.41 -11.93 -2.11
C THR A 31 -25.46 -12.37 -3.58
N GLY A 32 -26.50 -13.07 -4.01
CA GLY A 32 -26.64 -13.54 -5.39
C GLY A 32 -26.69 -12.41 -6.42
N PRO A 33 -27.71 -11.52 -6.37
CA PRO A 33 -27.84 -10.39 -7.28
C PRO A 33 -26.66 -9.41 -7.22
N GLY A 34 -26.17 -9.10 -6.02
CA GLY A 34 -25.03 -8.20 -5.83
C GLY A 34 -23.76 -8.74 -6.49
N THR A 35 -23.44 -10.02 -6.27
CA THR A 35 -22.26 -10.66 -6.88
C THR A 35 -22.40 -10.73 -8.40
N ALA A 36 -23.58 -11.07 -8.91
CA ALA A 36 -23.83 -11.13 -10.35
C ALA A 36 -23.60 -9.76 -11.03
N LEU A 37 -24.10 -8.67 -10.43
CA LEU A 37 -23.88 -7.31 -10.96
C LEU A 37 -22.41 -6.88 -10.86
N ILE A 38 -21.68 -7.26 -9.81
CA ILE A 38 -20.24 -7.01 -9.71
C ILE A 38 -19.49 -7.67 -10.88
N VAL A 39 -19.70 -8.97 -11.07
CA VAL A 39 -19.02 -9.75 -12.11
C VAL A 39 -19.37 -9.21 -13.50
N LEU A 40 -20.67 -9.00 -13.75
CA LEU A 40 -21.15 -8.47 -15.03
C LEU A 40 -20.62 -7.06 -15.29
N GLY A 41 -20.69 -6.17 -14.31
CA GLY A 41 -20.24 -4.79 -14.44
C GLY A 41 -18.74 -4.68 -14.71
N LEU A 42 -17.92 -5.47 -14.02
CA LEU A 42 -16.46 -5.51 -14.26
C LEU A 42 -16.14 -6.07 -15.65
N ALA A 43 -16.82 -7.15 -16.07
CA ALA A 43 -16.62 -7.74 -17.39
C ALA A 43 -17.02 -6.77 -18.51
N LEU A 44 -18.18 -6.13 -18.39
CA LEU A 44 -18.65 -5.11 -19.32
C LEU A 44 -17.72 -3.90 -19.33
N GLY A 45 -17.34 -3.41 -18.15
CA GLY A 45 -16.44 -2.26 -17.99
C GLY A 45 -15.11 -2.49 -18.71
N GLY A 46 -14.51 -3.66 -18.53
CA GLY A 46 -13.28 -4.07 -19.21
C GLY A 46 -13.46 -4.24 -20.72
N ALA A 47 -14.54 -4.89 -21.16
CA ALA A 47 -14.84 -5.07 -22.58
C ALA A 47 -15.02 -3.71 -23.29
N TRP A 48 -15.78 -2.80 -22.69
CA TRP A 48 -15.95 -1.43 -23.20
C TRP A 48 -14.63 -0.66 -23.18
N ALA A 49 -13.83 -0.74 -22.12
CA ALA A 49 -12.53 -0.07 -22.08
C ALA A 49 -11.57 -0.53 -23.20
N LEU A 50 -11.62 -1.82 -23.55
CA LEU A 50 -10.74 -2.40 -24.56
C LEU A 50 -11.28 -2.27 -25.98
N ALA A 51 -12.59 -2.37 -26.20
CA ALA A 51 -13.15 -2.50 -27.54
C ALA A 51 -14.43 -1.69 -27.81
N GLY A 52 -14.82 -0.81 -26.89
CA GLY A 52 -16.03 0.00 -27.00
C GLY A 52 -16.04 1.04 -28.13
N ASP A 53 -14.92 1.20 -28.84
CA ASP A 53 -14.75 2.04 -30.03
C ASP A 53 -14.83 1.26 -31.35
N ALA A 54 -15.17 -0.03 -31.32
CA ALA A 54 -15.36 -0.85 -32.52
C ALA A 54 -16.67 -0.50 -33.25
N GLY A 55 -16.69 -0.65 -34.58
CA GLY A 55 -17.86 -0.42 -35.42
C GLY A 55 -18.85 -1.58 -35.49
N GLY A 56 -18.52 -2.73 -34.89
CA GLY A 56 -19.39 -3.92 -34.86
C GLY A 56 -18.79 -5.08 -34.04
N TRP A 57 -19.54 -6.17 -33.89
CA TRP A 57 -19.20 -7.27 -32.98
C TRP A 57 -17.92 -8.01 -33.38
N ALA A 58 -17.75 -8.31 -34.67
CA ALA A 58 -16.56 -8.99 -35.17
C ALA A 58 -15.28 -8.15 -34.99
N GLU A 59 -15.36 -6.85 -35.31
CA GLU A 59 -14.29 -5.89 -35.08
C GLU A 59 -14.00 -5.74 -33.57
N GLY A 60 -15.04 -5.68 -32.73
CA GLY A 60 -14.92 -5.58 -31.28
C GLY A 60 -14.16 -6.75 -30.67
N TRP A 61 -14.47 -7.99 -31.07
CA TRP A 61 -13.74 -9.17 -30.60
C TRP A 61 -12.28 -9.17 -31.06
N ALA A 62 -12.02 -8.77 -32.30
CA ALA A 62 -10.65 -8.65 -32.81
C ALA A 62 -9.86 -7.58 -32.02
N LEU A 63 -10.45 -6.42 -31.79
CA LEU A 63 -9.86 -5.29 -31.10
C LEU A 63 -9.60 -5.60 -29.62
N LEU A 64 -10.56 -6.24 -28.94
CA LEU A 64 -10.43 -6.70 -27.56
C LEU A 64 -9.23 -7.63 -27.43
N ARG A 65 -9.16 -8.67 -28.27
CA ARG A 65 -8.04 -9.63 -28.25
C ARG A 65 -6.71 -8.97 -28.60
N ALA A 66 -6.70 -8.04 -29.55
CA ALA A 66 -5.48 -7.34 -29.97
C ALA A 66 -4.94 -6.43 -28.86
N ARG A 67 -5.81 -5.60 -28.25
CA ARG A 67 -5.42 -4.69 -27.16
C ARG A 67 -5.11 -5.44 -25.87
N ALA A 68 -5.84 -6.50 -25.53
CA ALA A 68 -5.52 -7.36 -24.40
C ALA A 68 -4.14 -8.01 -24.56
N ARG A 69 -3.83 -8.56 -25.75
CA ARG A 69 -2.50 -9.11 -26.06
C ARG A 69 -1.42 -8.04 -26.04
N HIS A 70 -1.71 -6.85 -26.57
CA HIS A 70 -0.78 -5.73 -26.53
C HIS A 70 -0.46 -5.34 -25.08
N LEU A 71 -1.48 -5.11 -24.25
CA LEU A 71 -1.32 -4.82 -22.82
C LEU A 71 -0.53 -5.91 -22.09
N ALA A 72 -0.86 -7.18 -22.31
CA ALA A 72 -0.14 -8.30 -21.69
C ALA A 72 1.35 -8.34 -22.08
N ARG A 73 1.70 -7.90 -23.28
CA ARG A 73 3.09 -7.86 -23.77
C ARG A 73 3.85 -6.61 -23.35
N THR A 74 3.17 -5.47 -23.23
CA THR A 74 3.81 -4.19 -22.92
C THR A 74 3.79 -3.84 -21.44
N THR A 75 2.92 -4.46 -20.65
CA THR A 75 2.87 -4.23 -19.20
C THR A 75 4.03 -4.95 -18.53
N PRO A 76 4.95 -4.22 -17.89
CA PRO A 76 6.06 -4.85 -17.20
C PRO A 76 5.54 -5.60 -15.95
N ALA A 77 6.18 -6.71 -15.60
CA ALA A 77 5.74 -7.58 -14.49
C ALA A 77 5.50 -6.84 -13.17
N TRP A 78 6.33 -5.84 -12.84
CA TRP A 78 6.17 -5.04 -11.63
C TRP A 78 4.84 -4.26 -11.62
N ALA A 79 4.38 -3.76 -12.76
CA ALA A 79 3.13 -3.02 -12.86
C ALA A 79 1.93 -3.96 -12.68
N SER A 80 2.01 -5.20 -13.18
CA SER A 80 1.00 -6.23 -12.95
C SER A 80 0.86 -6.58 -11.47
N PHE A 81 1.99 -6.76 -10.75
CA PHE A 81 1.98 -6.99 -9.31
C PHE A 81 1.45 -5.78 -8.53
N LEU A 82 1.79 -4.56 -8.93
CA LEU A 82 1.26 -3.35 -8.29
C LEU A 82 -0.25 -3.24 -8.51
N ALA A 83 -0.73 -3.51 -9.72
CA ALA A 83 -2.16 -3.53 -10.03
C ALA A 83 -2.88 -4.62 -9.21
N ALA A 84 -2.31 -5.82 -9.09
CA ALA A 84 -2.86 -6.87 -8.23
C ALA A 84 -2.94 -6.44 -6.76
N SER A 85 -1.89 -5.78 -6.24
CA SER A 85 -1.88 -5.22 -4.89
C SER A 85 -3.04 -4.25 -4.65
N ALA A 86 -3.30 -3.35 -5.60
CA ALA A 86 -4.42 -2.40 -5.56
C ALA A 86 -5.78 -3.12 -5.64
N LEU A 87 -5.94 -4.05 -6.58
CA LEU A 87 -7.19 -4.78 -6.78
C LEU A 87 -7.57 -5.62 -5.56
N LEU A 88 -6.61 -6.19 -4.83
CA LEU A 88 -6.86 -6.95 -3.61
C LEU A 88 -7.44 -6.10 -2.46
N LYS A 89 -7.29 -4.77 -2.52
CA LYS A 89 -7.87 -3.85 -1.52
C LYS A 89 -9.35 -3.55 -1.81
N VAL A 90 -9.80 -3.71 -3.05
CA VAL A 90 -11.18 -3.37 -3.48
C VAL A 90 -12.26 -4.19 -2.75
N PRO A 91 -12.12 -5.51 -2.55
CA PRO A 91 -13.15 -6.31 -1.87
C PRO A 91 -13.21 -6.11 -0.34
N VAL A 92 -12.21 -5.49 0.27
CA VAL A 92 -12.07 -5.40 1.75
C VAL A 92 -13.32 -4.81 2.44
N PRO A 93 -13.94 -3.71 1.97
CA PRO A 93 -15.14 -3.15 2.59
C PRO A 93 -16.37 -4.08 2.52
N LEU A 94 -16.39 -4.99 1.53
CA LEU A 94 -17.46 -5.95 1.29
C LEU A 94 -17.25 -7.26 2.06
N TRP A 95 -16.00 -7.60 2.37
CA TRP A 95 -15.63 -8.81 3.09
C TRP A 95 -14.65 -8.53 4.24
N PRO A 96 -15.12 -7.95 5.37
CA PRO A 96 -14.25 -7.61 6.51
C PRO A 96 -13.50 -8.81 7.10
N ALA A 97 -14.13 -10.00 7.15
CA ALA A 97 -13.48 -11.23 7.61
C ALA A 97 -12.29 -11.65 6.73
N GLY A 98 -12.25 -11.20 5.47
CA GLY A 98 -11.15 -11.43 4.53
C GLY A 98 -10.00 -10.44 4.68
N PHE A 99 -10.08 -9.44 5.57
CA PHE A 99 -9.09 -8.36 5.69
C PHE A 99 -7.66 -8.89 5.79
N THR A 100 -7.41 -9.84 6.70
CA THR A 100 -6.08 -10.40 6.94
C THR A 100 -5.50 -11.08 5.70
N LEU A 101 -6.30 -11.90 5.03
CA LEU A 101 -5.87 -12.60 3.81
C LEU A 101 -5.59 -11.60 2.68
N LEU A 102 -6.55 -10.71 2.40
CA LEU A 102 -6.44 -9.73 1.31
C LEU A 102 -5.31 -8.73 1.56
N GLY A 103 -5.13 -8.25 2.79
CA GLY A 103 -4.03 -7.37 3.20
C GLY A 103 -2.67 -8.05 3.07
N THR A 104 -2.57 -9.33 3.47
CA THR A 104 -1.33 -10.12 3.30
C THR A 104 -0.99 -10.31 1.84
N LEU A 105 -1.94 -10.77 1.01
CA LEU A 105 -1.73 -10.95 -0.42
C LEU A 105 -1.40 -9.62 -1.11
N SER A 106 -2.08 -8.54 -0.73
CA SER A 106 -1.83 -7.19 -1.28
C SER A 106 -0.40 -6.73 -0.98
N THR A 107 0.09 -6.98 0.24
CA THR A 107 1.45 -6.61 0.64
C THR A 107 2.51 -7.48 -0.03
N VAL A 108 2.24 -8.79 -0.19
CA VAL A 108 3.10 -9.69 -0.98
C VAL A 108 3.20 -9.22 -2.43
N CYS A 109 2.07 -8.90 -3.07
CA CYS A 109 2.08 -8.33 -4.42
C CYS A 109 2.85 -7.01 -4.47
N LEU A 110 2.74 -6.16 -3.46
CA LEU A 110 3.49 -4.89 -3.41
C LEU A 110 5.01 -5.12 -3.31
N ALA A 111 5.44 -6.07 -2.47
CA ALA A 111 6.85 -6.45 -2.36
C ALA A 111 7.39 -7.13 -3.63
N LEU A 112 6.58 -7.95 -4.30
CA LEU A 112 6.91 -8.54 -5.59
C LEU A 112 7.02 -7.47 -6.69
N ALA A 113 6.16 -6.46 -6.68
CA ALA A 113 6.25 -5.32 -7.58
C ALA A 113 7.58 -4.56 -7.39
N ALA A 114 7.94 -4.23 -6.15
CA ALA A 114 9.21 -3.59 -5.83
C ALA A 114 10.41 -4.44 -6.27
N THR A 115 10.37 -5.75 -6.03
CA THR A 115 11.44 -6.70 -6.40
C THR A 115 11.57 -6.84 -7.92
N ALA A 116 10.46 -7.01 -8.64
CA ALA A 116 10.46 -7.10 -10.10
C ALA A 116 10.94 -5.80 -10.76
N TRP A 117 10.58 -4.64 -10.18
CA TRP A 117 11.08 -3.35 -10.63
C TRP A 117 12.59 -3.23 -10.39
N ALA A 118 13.07 -3.60 -9.19
CA ALA A 118 14.48 -3.58 -8.83
C ALA A 118 15.30 -4.51 -9.73
N TRP A 119 14.81 -5.72 -10.04
CA TRP A 119 15.47 -6.63 -10.97
C TRP A 119 15.70 -5.95 -12.31
N ARG A 120 14.66 -5.33 -12.88
CA ARG A 120 14.79 -4.62 -14.15
C ARG A 120 15.76 -3.43 -14.07
N ALA A 121 15.87 -2.77 -12.92
CA ALA A 121 16.72 -1.59 -12.74
C ALA A 121 18.22 -1.92 -12.55
N VAL A 122 18.54 -2.95 -11.75
CA VAL A 122 19.94 -3.24 -11.34
C VAL A 122 20.37 -4.69 -11.53
N GLY A 123 19.52 -5.51 -12.16
CA GLY A 123 19.76 -6.94 -12.37
C GLY A 123 19.41 -7.82 -11.16
N ARG A 124 19.24 -9.12 -11.41
CA ARG A 124 18.74 -10.10 -10.41
C ARG A 124 19.53 -10.10 -9.10
N ARG A 125 20.87 -10.18 -9.17
CA ARG A 125 21.72 -10.34 -7.98
C ARG A 125 21.58 -9.14 -7.03
N ARG A 126 21.71 -7.92 -7.55
CA ARG A 126 21.60 -6.69 -6.75
C ARG A 126 20.18 -6.46 -6.25
N ALA A 127 19.18 -6.78 -7.06
CA ALA A 127 17.79 -6.69 -6.64
C ALA A 127 17.48 -7.61 -5.46
N LEU A 128 17.87 -8.89 -5.54
CA LEU A 128 17.66 -9.85 -4.44
C LEU A 128 18.47 -9.47 -3.20
N ALA A 129 19.69 -8.96 -3.34
CA ALA A 129 20.47 -8.45 -2.21
C ALA A 129 19.80 -7.24 -1.54
N ALA A 130 19.27 -6.30 -2.33
CA ALA A 130 18.53 -5.13 -1.84
C ALA A 130 17.22 -5.52 -1.14
N THR A 131 16.43 -6.44 -1.74
CA THR A 131 15.22 -6.99 -1.13
C THR A 131 15.55 -7.68 0.18
N GLY A 132 16.54 -8.58 0.18
CA GLY A 132 16.98 -9.30 1.39
C GLY A 132 17.44 -8.34 2.48
N LEU A 133 18.26 -7.34 2.15
CA LEU A 133 18.69 -6.31 3.10
C LEU A 133 17.52 -5.61 3.77
N ALA A 134 16.56 -5.10 2.99
CA ALA A 134 15.45 -4.33 3.54
C ALA A 134 14.49 -5.21 4.37
N VAL A 135 14.19 -6.42 3.89
CA VAL A 135 13.31 -7.37 4.60
C VAL A 135 13.96 -7.84 5.91
N ILE A 136 15.24 -8.21 5.89
CA ILE A 136 15.95 -8.72 7.08
C ILE A 136 16.21 -7.59 8.07
N ALA A 137 16.65 -6.41 7.63
CA ALA A 137 16.88 -5.27 8.51
C ALA A 137 15.56 -4.77 9.13
N GLY A 138 14.49 -4.69 8.32
CA GLY A 138 13.13 -4.38 8.78
C GLY A 138 12.65 -5.39 9.82
N LEU A 139 12.74 -6.70 9.54
CA LEU A 139 12.40 -7.73 10.51
C LEU A 139 13.24 -7.61 11.79
N GLY A 140 14.55 -7.37 11.67
CA GLY A 140 15.45 -7.25 12.80
C GLY A 140 15.09 -6.10 13.74
N VAL A 141 14.76 -4.92 13.19
CA VAL A 141 14.35 -3.78 14.00
C VAL A 141 12.98 -3.96 14.64
N GLU A 142 12.05 -4.66 13.98
CA GLU A 142 10.74 -4.99 14.56
C GLU A 142 10.82 -6.05 15.66
N VAL A 143 11.70 -7.05 15.51
CA VAL A 143 11.97 -8.03 16.56
C VAL A 143 12.63 -7.35 17.77
N LEU A 144 13.55 -6.41 17.54
CA LEU A 144 14.14 -5.61 18.60
C LEU A 144 13.09 -4.73 19.29
N GLY A 145 12.28 -4.01 18.51
CA GLY A 145 11.19 -3.15 18.96
C GLY A 145 10.19 -3.87 19.84
N SER A 146 9.60 -4.93 19.32
CA SER A 146 8.56 -5.70 20.00
C SER A 146 9.03 -6.40 21.28
N ARG A 147 10.35 -6.66 21.42
CA ARG A 147 10.92 -7.30 22.63
C ARG A 147 11.44 -6.32 23.67
N THR A 148 11.94 -5.16 23.24
CA THR A 148 12.65 -4.22 24.13
C THR A 148 11.95 -2.88 24.32
N GLY A 149 10.96 -2.57 23.48
CA GLY A 149 10.34 -1.26 23.40
C GLY A 149 11.16 -0.21 22.64
N PHE A 150 12.38 -0.53 22.19
CA PHE A 150 13.21 0.34 21.36
C PHE A 150 13.38 -0.26 19.96
N PRO A 151 13.19 0.51 18.86
CA PRO A 151 13.13 1.96 18.82
C PRO A 151 11.73 2.57 18.81
N PHE A 152 10.66 1.78 18.73
CA PHE A 152 9.31 2.31 18.42
C PHE A 152 8.47 2.74 19.63
N GLY A 153 8.81 2.29 20.84
CA GLY A 153 7.94 2.35 22.02
C GLY A 153 7.49 0.95 22.44
N THR A 154 6.71 0.82 23.51
CA THR A 154 6.22 -0.50 23.97
C THR A 154 4.95 -0.91 23.23
N TYR A 155 4.99 -2.05 22.54
CA TYR A 155 3.88 -2.61 21.78
C TYR A 155 3.96 -4.13 21.74
N SER A 156 2.87 -4.78 21.35
CA SER A 156 2.80 -6.23 21.22
C SER A 156 2.15 -6.66 19.90
N TYR A 157 2.76 -7.67 19.27
CA TYR A 157 2.20 -8.41 18.13
C TYR A 157 1.45 -9.68 18.56
N ALA A 158 1.26 -9.94 19.85
CA ALA A 158 0.72 -11.22 20.33
C ALA A 158 -0.68 -11.55 19.77
N GLY A 159 -1.50 -10.53 19.49
CA GLY A 159 -2.82 -10.68 18.88
C GLY A 159 -2.84 -10.60 17.35
N ALA A 160 -1.68 -10.49 16.70
CA ALA A 160 -1.61 -10.19 15.28
C ALA A 160 -2.23 -11.32 14.44
N PRO A 161 -3.21 -11.02 13.57
CA PRO A 161 -3.81 -12.04 12.74
C PRO A 161 -2.87 -12.41 11.58
N GLY A 162 -2.89 -13.69 11.18
CA GLY A 162 -2.18 -14.17 10.00
C GLY A 162 -0.77 -14.73 10.28
N VAL A 163 0.10 -14.67 9.27
CA VAL A 163 1.41 -15.31 9.31
C VAL A 163 2.44 -14.38 9.97
N THR A 164 3.13 -14.89 10.97
CA THR A 164 4.21 -14.18 11.68
C THR A 164 5.56 -14.87 11.47
N VAL A 165 6.64 -14.10 11.54
CA VAL A 165 8.03 -14.56 11.53
C VAL A 165 8.72 -13.96 12.75
N LEU A 166 9.23 -14.81 13.64
CA LEU A 166 9.84 -14.39 14.91
C LEU A 166 8.92 -13.51 15.78
N GLY A 167 7.59 -13.68 15.65
CA GLY A 167 6.57 -12.89 16.34
C GLY A 167 6.14 -11.61 15.60
N VAL A 168 6.75 -11.27 14.46
CA VAL A 168 6.41 -10.08 13.67
C VAL A 168 5.54 -10.48 12.47
N PRO A 169 4.40 -9.82 12.20
CA PRO A 169 3.56 -10.12 11.04
C PRO A 169 4.33 -9.94 9.73
N ILE A 170 4.24 -10.91 8.82
CA ILE A 170 5.05 -10.94 7.57
C ILE A 170 4.87 -9.71 6.69
N ILE A 171 3.72 -9.06 6.78
CA ILE A 171 3.43 -7.83 6.04
C ILE A 171 4.36 -6.68 6.42
N VAL A 172 4.85 -6.62 7.66
CA VAL A 172 5.68 -5.53 8.16
C VAL A 172 7.05 -5.51 7.48
N PRO A 173 7.87 -6.60 7.51
CA PRO A 173 9.15 -6.61 6.80
C PRO A 173 9.01 -6.53 5.27
N LEU A 174 7.91 -7.02 4.70
CA LEU A 174 7.61 -6.83 3.27
C LEU A 174 7.30 -5.36 2.94
N GLY A 175 6.59 -4.66 3.83
CA GLY A 175 6.33 -3.23 3.74
C GLY A 175 7.61 -2.40 3.81
N TRP A 176 8.53 -2.73 4.73
CA TRP A 176 9.85 -2.11 4.84
C TRP A 176 10.63 -2.14 3.52
N TRP A 177 10.50 -3.20 2.72
CA TRP A 177 11.09 -3.23 1.37
C TRP A 177 10.32 -2.35 0.39
N ALA A 178 9.04 -2.62 0.21
CA ALA A 178 8.28 -2.05 -0.90
C ALA A 178 8.08 -0.52 -0.76
N LEU A 179 7.73 -0.07 0.44
CA LEU A 179 7.44 1.34 0.70
C LEU A 179 8.71 2.17 0.78
N THR A 180 9.80 1.64 1.35
CA THR A 180 11.09 2.34 1.37
C THR A 180 11.58 2.61 -0.06
N LEU A 181 11.46 1.63 -0.95
CA LEU A 181 11.86 1.81 -2.35
C LEU A 181 10.94 2.83 -3.05
N ALA A 182 9.62 2.73 -2.88
CA ALA A 182 8.67 3.67 -3.45
C ALA A 182 8.93 5.12 -2.97
N ALA A 183 9.11 5.30 -1.65
CA ALA A 183 9.42 6.57 -1.02
C ALA A 183 10.75 7.14 -1.52
N ALA A 184 11.80 6.31 -1.66
CA ALA A 184 13.09 6.73 -2.18
C ALA A 184 13.00 7.28 -3.61
N HIS A 185 12.17 6.67 -4.47
CA HIS A 185 11.94 7.17 -5.83
C HIS A 185 11.08 8.43 -5.86
N LEU A 186 10.03 8.51 -5.03
CA LEU A 186 9.21 9.71 -4.91
C LEU A 186 10.02 10.90 -4.40
N ALA A 187 10.93 10.65 -3.45
CA ALA A 187 11.88 11.60 -2.88
C ALA A 187 13.10 11.91 -3.78
N ARG A 188 13.19 11.32 -4.99
CA ARG A 188 14.33 11.48 -5.92
C ARG A 188 15.67 11.20 -5.23
N GLY A 189 15.71 10.15 -4.42
CA GLY A 189 16.87 9.70 -3.66
C GLY A 189 17.19 10.51 -2.39
N ARG A 190 16.46 11.56 -2.04
CA ARG A 190 16.71 12.30 -0.79
C ARG A 190 16.30 11.45 0.41
N ALA A 191 17.26 10.82 1.09
CA ALA A 191 17.00 9.85 2.16
C ALA A 191 16.13 10.43 3.30
N TRP A 192 16.41 11.66 3.75
CA TRP A 192 15.60 12.32 4.78
C TRP A 192 14.14 12.51 4.35
N LEU A 193 13.90 12.87 3.09
CA LEU A 193 12.54 13.04 2.55
C LEU A 193 11.84 11.70 2.35
N ALA A 194 12.58 10.64 1.98
CA ALA A 194 12.05 9.29 1.94
C ALA A 194 11.63 8.80 3.34
N GLY A 195 12.42 9.12 4.37
CA GLY A 195 12.03 8.90 5.77
C GLY A 195 10.74 9.63 6.13
N LEU A 196 10.61 10.93 5.79
CA LEU A 196 9.36 11.67 6.03
C LEU A 196 8.15 11.09 5.28
N LEU A 197 8.33 10.58 4.06
CA LEU A 197 7.28 9.89 3.31
C LEU A 197 6.87 8.58 3.98
N LEU A 198 7.81 7.83 4.57
CA LEU A 198 7.48 6.64 5.36
C LEU A 198 6.71 6.99 6.62
N VAL A 199 7.08 8.07 7.32
CA VAL A 199 6.29 8.59 8.45
C VAL A 199 4.88 8.98 8.01
N ALA A 200 4.76 9.67 6.87
CA ALA A 200 3.46 10.05 6.33
C ALA A 200 2.57 8.84 5.99
N TRP A 201 3.17 7.75 5.50
CA TRP A 201 2.48 6.48 5.29
C TRP A 201 2.10 5.80 6.61
N ASP A 202 3.01 5.79 7.59
CA ASP A 202 2.79 5.22 8.92
C ASP A 202 1.63 5.90 9.68
N VAL A 203 1.51 7.23 9.56
CA VAL A 203 0.33 7.98 10.06
C VAL A 203 -0.99 7.42 9.50
N GLY A 204 -1.02 7.00 8.23
CA GLY A 204 -2.22 6.39 7.65
C GLY A 204 -2.41 4.92 8.03
N LEU A 205 -1.30 4.20 8.19
CA LEU A 205 -1.29 2.79 8.52
C LEU A 205 -1.73 2.54 9.97
N GLU A 206 -1.27 3.36 10.92
CA GLU A 206 -1.46 3.14 12.35
C GLU A 206 -2.93 2.97 12.77
N PRO A 207 -3.86 3.88 12.41
CA PRO A 207 -5.27 3.69 12.71
C PRO A 207 -5.83 2.40 12.10
N LEU A 208 -5.42 2.06 10.87
CA LEU A 208 -5.94 0.86 10.21
C LEU A 208 -5.50 -0.41 10.94
N MET A 209 -4.22 -0.53 11.24
CA MET A 209 -3.63 -1.79 11.71
C MET A 209 -3.89 -2.04 13.19
N THR A 210 -3.91 -0.99 14.01
CA THR A 210 -4.32 -1.10 15.42
C THR A 210 -5.79 -1.51 15.56
N ALA A 211 -6.68 -0.93 14.74
CA ALA A 211 -8.08 -1.32 14.71
C ALA A 211 -8.32 -2.77 14.25
N GLN A 212 -7.41 -3.31 13.44
CA GLN A 212 -7.45 -4.69 12.97
C GLN A 212 -6.66 -5.65 13.90
N GLY A 213 -6.16 -5.16 15.03
CA GLY A 213 -5.47 -5.97 16.03
C GLY A 213 -4.10 -6.48 15.61
N TYR A 214 -3.48 -5.89 14.57
CA TYR A 214 -2.14 -6.29 14.16
C TYR A 214 -1.11 -5.97 15.23
N TRP A 215 -1.23 -4.84 15.91
CA TRP A 215 -0.44 -4.54 17.10
C TRP A 215 -1.24 -3.71 18.08
N THR A 216 -0.86 -3.83 19.35
CA THR A 216 -1.42 -3.03 20.43
C THR A 216 -0.31 -2.27 21.13
N TRP A 217 -0.51 -0.97 21.29
CA TRP A 217 0.39 -0.09 22.03
C TRP A 217 0.09 -0.19 23.53
N THR A 218 1.13 -0.23 24.35
CA THR A 218 1.00 -0.25 25.82
C THR A 218 1.70 0.95 26.44
N ALA A 219 1.26 1.35 27.64
CA ALA A 219 1.87 2.45 28.38
C ALA A 219 3.37 2.19 28.57
N HIS A 220 4.17 3.21 28.27
CA HIS A 220 5.62 3.08 28.23
C HIS A 220 6.17 2.97 29.66
N THR A 221 6.77 1.82 30.02
CA THR A 221 7.60 1.70 31.22
C THR A 221 9.05 2.04 30.84
N LEU A 222 9.36 3.32 30.65
CA LEU A 222 10.77 3.73 30.57
C LEU A 222 11.33 3.82 31.99
N ARG A 223 12.34 2.99 32.29
CA ARG A 223 13.16 3.03 33.53
C ARG A 223 12.42 2.79 34.86
N GLY A 224 11.50 1.82 34.92
CA GLY A 224 10.98 1.35 36.22
C GLY A 224 10.16 2.36 37.03
N VAL A 225 9.77 3.49 36.42
CA VAL A 225 8.79 4.41 37.01
C VAL A 225 7.42 4.03 36.47
N THR A 226 6.68 3.25 37.24
CA THR A 226 5.22 3.12 37.10
C THR A 226 4.59 4.39 37.68
N VAL A 227 3.95 5.19 36.84
CA VAL A 227 3.05 6.26 37.33
C VAL A 227 1.73 5.60 37.68
N GLU A 228 1.61 5.10 38.92
CA GLU A 228 0.34 4.64 39.47
C GLU A 228 -0.50 5.86 39.88
N GLY A 229 -1.79 5.87 39.50
CA GLY A 229 -2.74 6.89 39.97
C GLY A 229 -3.58 7.58 38.89
N TRP A 230 -3.46 7.22 37.61
CA TRP A 230 -4.37 7.72 36.58
C TRP A 230 -5.06 6.56 35.86
N ALA A 231 -6.38 6.48 36.00
CA ALA A 231 -7.21 5.56 35.25
C ALA A 231 -7.00 5.84 33.74
N GLN A 232 -6.27 4.94 33.07
CA GLN A 232 -6.00 4.94 31.62
C GLN A 232 -5.44 6.28 31.08
N PRO A 233 -4.11 6.50 31.03
CA PRO A 233 -3.58 7.59 30.22
C PRO A 233 -3.98 7.37 28.76
N PRO A 234 -4.29 8.42 27.97
CA PRO A 234 -4.47 8.30 26.53
C PRO A 234 -3.09 7.98 25.94
N VAL A 235 -2.75 6.71 25.81
CA VAL A 235 -1.41 6.30 25.40
C VAL A 235 -1.29 6.48 23.89
N GLY A 236 -0.37 7.35 23.45
CA GLY A 236 -0.03 7.56 22.04
C GLY A 236 -0.41 8.91 21.46
N LEU A 237 0.48 9.49 20.65
CA LEU A 237 0.24 10.73 19.89
C LEU A 237 -0.85 10.53 18.83
N TRP A 238 -0.88 9.36 18.18
CA TRP A 238 -1.77 9.07 17.06
C TRP A 238 -2.10 7.57 17.01
N ALA A 239 -3.39 7.24 17.08
CA ALA A 239 -3.90 5.87 17.06
C ALA A 239 -3.22 4.88 18.05
N GLY A 240 -2.76 5.38 19.20
CA GLY A 240 -2.03 4.57 20.18
C GLY A 240 -0.50 4.67 20.08
N ALA A 241 0.03 5.04 18.92
CA ALA A 241 1.47 5.09 18.68
C ALA A 241 2.12 6.31 19.33
N PRO A 242 3.24 6.16 20.06
CA PRO A 242 4.00 7.29 20.61
C PRO A 242 4.74 8.05 19.51
N LEU A 243 5.12 9.31 19.78
CA LEU A 243 5.95 10.11 18.86
C LEU A 243 7.24 9.37 18.46
N GLN A 244 7.79 8.59 19.39
CA GLN A 244 8.97 7.76 19.18
C GLN A 244 8.83 6.80 17.99
N ASN A 245 7.65 6.21 17.77
CA ASN A 245 7.39 5.33 16.63
C ASN A 245 7.63 6.06 15.30
N PHE A 246 7.01 7.23 15.15
CA PHE A 246 7.13 8.04 13.93
C PHE A 246 8.57 8.53 13.71
N VAL A 247 9.28 8.91 14.76
CA VAL A 247 10.70 9.28 14.65
C VAL A 247 11.53 8.08 14.19
N ALA A 248 11.30 6.89 14.76
CA ALA A 248 11.99 5.66 14.37
C ALA A 248 11.72 5.29 12.91
N TRP A 249 10.47 5.34 12.44
CA TRP A 249 10.11 5.12 11.04
C TRP A 249 10.88 6.04 10.09
N GLY A 250 10.97 7.33 10.42
CA GLY A 250 11.72 8.30 9.62
C GLY A 250 13.21 8.01 9.57
N VAL A 251 13.83 7.73 10.72
CA VAL A 251 15.27 7.46 10.83
C VAL A 251 15.64 6.15 10.16
N ILE A 252 14.96 5.05 10.49
CA ILE A 252 15.22 3.72 9.91
C ILE A 252 14.98 3.74 8.41
N GLY A 253 13.89 4.37 7.97
CA GLY A 253 13.58 4.55 6.55
C GLY A 253 14.70 5.28 5.80
N ALA A 254 15.19 6.40 6.35
CA ALA A 254 16.31 7.12 5.75
C ALA A 254 17.60 6.28 5.71
N LEU A 255 17.92 5.55 6.80
CA LEU A 255 19.08 4.66 6.88
C LEU A 255 18.99 3.51 5.86
N LEU A 256 17.81 2.91 5.67
CA LEU A 256 17.58 1.89 4.65
C LEU A 256 17.83 2.44 3.25
N VAL A 257 17.36 3.66 2.93
CA VAL A 257 17.66 4.29 1.63
C VAL A 257 19.17 4.46 1.43
N LEU A 258 19.90 4.87 2.46
CA LEU A 258 21.36 4.99 2.40
C LEU A 258 22.04 3.63 2.22
N ALA A 259 21.58 2.59 2.91
CA ALA A 259 22.12 1.23 2.79
C ALA A 259 21.85 0.64 1.39
N LEU A 260 20.64 0.83 0.85
CA LEU A 260 20.24 0.38 -0.48
C LEU A 260 21.11 1.01 -1.58
N ARG A 261 21.51 2.28 -1.44
CA ARG A 261 22.44 2.95 -2.36
C ARG A 261 23.81 2.28 -2.41
N ARG A 262 24.27 1.73 -1.29
CA ARG A 262 25.58 1.06 -1.19
C ARG A 262 25.51 -0.37 -1.73
N VAL A 263 24.47 -1.12 -1.36
CA VAL A 263 24.32 -2.54 -1.72
C VAL A 263 23.89 -2.74 -3.17
N ALA A 264 23.07 -1.84 -3.71
CA ALA A 264 22.60 -1.88 -5.08
C ALA A 264 22.77 -0.51 -5.77
N PRO A 265 24.01 -0.14 -6.17
CA PRO A 265 24.25 1.09 -6.90
C PRO A 265 23.39 1.16 -8.18
N GLY A 266 22.71 2.30 -8.37
CA GLY A 266 21.74 2.52 -9.46
C GLY A 266 20.30 2.16 -9.13
N LEU A 267 20.02 1.50 -7.99
CA LEU A 267 18.67 1.15 -7.60
C LEU A 267 17.88 2.39 -7.16
N VAL A 268 18.44 3.12 -6.20
CA VAL A 268 17.90 4.40 -5.73
C VAL A 268 18.41 5.52 -6.65
N PRO A 269 17.57 6.48 -7.08
CA PRO A 269 18.02 7.58 -7.90
C PRO A 269 19.14 8.40 -7.23
N ALA A 270 20.00 8.99 -8.05
CA ALA A 270 20.83 10.10 -7.62
C ALA A 270 19.94 11.23 -7.05
N VAL A 271 20.49 12.06 -6.16
CA VAL A 271 19.72 13.17 -5.58
C VAL A 271 19.24 14.10 -6.69
N GLY A 272 17.93 14.28 -6.81
CA GLY A 272 17.34 15.04 -7.91
C GLY A 272 17.22 14.27 -9.23
N GLY A 273 17.43 12.96 -9.24
CA GLY A 273 17.18 12.10 -10.40
C GLY A 273 15.70 11.98 -10.77
N ALA A 274 15.41 11.40 -11.94
CA ALA A 274 14.03 11.16 -12.38
C ALA A 274 13.29 10.17 -11.46
N ARG A 275 11.96 10.33 -11.39
CA ARG A 275 11.10 9.39 -10.67
C ARG A 275 11.02 8.08 -11.44
N GLY A 276 11.11 6.96 -10.71
CA GLY A 276 10.90 5.63 -11.27
C GLY A 276 9.43 5.22 -11.17
N GLY A 277 8.99 4.32 -12.04
CA GLY A 277 7.62 3.77 -12.01
C GLY A 277 7.20 3.14 -10.66
N VAL A 278 8.16 2.67 -9.85
CA VAL A 278 7.90 2.15 -8.50
C VAL A 278 7.37 3.20 -7.52
N ALA A 279 7.57 4.50 -7.78
CA ALA A 279 6.97 5.57 -6.98
C ALA A 279 5.43 5.56 -7.05
N ALA A 280 4.83 4.94 -8.08
CA ALA A 280 3.39 4.78 -8.20
C ALA A 280 2.79 3.95 -7.04
N ALA A 281 3.58 3.06 -6.40
CA ALA A 281 3.15 2.33 -5.22
C ALA A 281 2.72 3.28 -4.08
N TYR A 282 3.45 4.37 -3.86
CA TYR A 282 3.09 5.36 -2.85
C TYR A 282 1.76 6.06 -3.19
N ALA A 283 1.54 6.37 -4.46
CA ALA A 283 0.28 6.98 -4.90
C ALA A 283 -0.92 6.03 -4.75
N VAL A 284 -0.72 4.73 -5.00
CA VAL A 284 -1.72 3.69 -4.75
C VAL A 284 -2.09 3.68 -3.25
N GLU A 285 -1.10 3.65 -2.35
CA GLU A 285 -1.38 3.68 -0.91
C GLU A 285 -2.03 4.99 -0.46
N ALA A 286 -1.58 6.14 -0.99
CA ALA A 286 -2.16 7.45 -0.70
C ALA A 286 -3.63 7.58 -1.14
N PHE A 287 -4.09 6.74 -2.08
CA PHE A 287 -5.49 6.63 -2.46
C PHE A 287 -6.25 5.64 -1.58
N PHE A 288 -5.72 4.42 -1.44
CA PHE A 288 -6.44 3.32 -0.78
C PHE A 288 -6.48 3.41 0.75
N LEU A 289 -5.43 3.92 1.41
CA LEU A 289 -5.43 4.05 2.88
C LEU A 289 -6.52 5.01 3.39
N PRO A 290 -6.58 6.29 2.94
CA PRO A 290 -7.65 7.17 3.41
C PRO A 290 -9.02 6.70 2.96
N GLY A 291 -9.15 6.14 1.75
CA GLY A 291 -10.41 5.54 1.28
C GLY A 291 -10.86 4.36 2.16
N GLY A 292 -9.94 3.48 2.54
CA GLY A 292 -10.21 2.37 3.44
C GLY A 292 -10.62 2.83 4.84
N LEU A 293 -9.92 3.81 5.41
CA LEU A 293 -10.27 4.40 6.71
C LEU A 293 -11.66 5.03 6.68
N LEU A 294 -12.00 5.77 5.62
CA LEU A 294 -13.33 6.36 5.45
C LEU A 294 -14.41 5.28 5.42
N LEU A 295 -14.19 4.19 4.68
CA LEU A 295 -15.14 3.07 4.56
C LEU A 295 -15.26 2.24 5.85
N LEU A 296 -14.27 2.32 6.73
CA LEU A 296 -14.29 1.75 8.08
C LEU A 296 -14.90 2.69 9.13
N GLY A 297 -15.46 3.84 8.71
CA GLY A 297 -16.11 4.79 9.61
C GLY A 297 -15.13 5.65 10.40
N ARG A 298 -13.91 5.85 9.89
CA ARG A 298 -12.84 6.67 10.51
C ARG A 298 -12.54 7.94 9.69
N PRO A 299 -13.49 8.89 9.59
CA PRO A 299 -13.38 10.02 8.68
C PRO A 299 -12.27 11.01 9.07
N LEU A 300 -12.01 11.20 10.37
CA LEU A 300 -10.95 12.08 10.84
C LEU A 300 -9.57 11.54 10.44
N GLU A 301 -9.34 10.25 10.69
CA GLU A 301 -8.10 9.56 10.36
C GLU A 301 -7.91 9.49 8.84
N ALA A 302 -8.98 9.27 8.08
CA ALA A 302 -8.96 9.36 6.63
C ALA A 302 -8.53 10.76 6.14
N ALA A 303 -9.11 11.83 6.71
CA ALA A 303 -8.79 13.20 6.34
C ALA A 303 -7.32 13.57 6.67
N VAL A 304 -6.86 13.21 7.87
CA VAL A 304 -5.46 13.40 8.28
C VAL A 304 -4.51 12.62 7.38
N THR A 305 -4.82 11.36 7.09
CA THR A 305 -4.02 10.51 6.18
C THR A 305 -3.92 11.13 4.80
N LEU A 306 -5.05 11.54 4.21
CA LEU A 306 -5.09 12.17 2.90
C LEU A 306 -4.28 13.47 2.88
N LEU A 307 -4.39 14.29 3.92
CA LEU A 307 -3.64 15.54 4.04
C LEU A 307 -2.14 15.26 4.14
N VAL A 308 -1.71 14.41 5.08
CA VAL A 308 -0.30 14.15 5.37
C VAL A 308 0.39 13.44 4.19
N MET A 309 -0.22 12.38 3.64
CA MET A 309 0.33 11.68 2.48
C MET A 309 0.25 12.54 1.21
N GLY A 310 -0.86 13.27 1.00
CA GLY A 310 -1.08 14.13 -0.15
C GLY A 310 -0.12 15.32 -0.19
N VAL A 311 0.06 16.03 0.92
CA VAL A 311 1.01 17.13 1.05
C VAL A 311 2.44 16.63 0.88
N SER A 312 2.81 15.50 1.50
CA SER A 312 4.17 14.95 1.38
C SER A 312 4.49 14.52 -0.04
N ALA A 313 3.53 13.89 -0.74
CA ALA A 313 3.65 13.55 -2.16
C ALA A 313 3.74 14.80 -3.04
N TRP A 314 2.94 15.82 -2.75
CA TRP A 314 2.94 17.09 -3.47
C TRP A 314 4.23 17.90 -3.27
N ILE A 315 4.76 18.00 -2.05
CA ILE A 315 6.06 18.63 -1.78
C ILE A 315 7.16 17.92 -2.56
N SER A 316 7.12 16.59 -2.57
CA SER A 316 8.05 15.77 -3.35
C SER A 316 7.89 16.01 -4.86
N TRP A 317 6.72 16.48 -5.31
CA TRP A 317 6.40 16.82 -6.71
C TRP A 317 6.74 18.25 -7.08
N ARG A 318 6.61 19.21 -6.18
CA ARG A 318 6.89 20.62 -6.43
C ARG A 318 8.34 21.01 -6.32
N ARG A 319 9.12 20.34 -5.47
CA ARG A 319 10.59 20.53 -5.43
C ARG A 319 11.27 19.87 -6.64
N ALA A 320 10.57 19.86 -7.78
CA ALA A 320 10.95 19.19 -9.00
C ALA A 320 11.58 20.12 -10.02
#